data_AF-A0A2S7P7A9-F1
#
_entry.id   AF-A0A2S7P7A9-F1
#
_cell.length_a   1.000
_cell.length_b   1.000
_cell.length_c   1.000
_cell.angle_alpha   90.00
_cell.angle_beta   90.00
_cell.angle_gamma   90.00
#
_symmetry.space_group_name_H-M   'P 1'
#
loop_
_entity.id
_entity.type
_entity.pdbx_description
1 polymer ?
#
loop_
_entity_poly.entity_id
_entity_poly.type
_entity_poly.pdbx_seq_one_letter_code
_entity_poly.pdbx_strand_id
1 'polypeptide(L)'
;MNITSIPLLIEPASMSPELGRLGHETIRAIAFLLIPIELLYFSIYFLLQGQYGLHKKLTFLSLGAFWLSNWMTPISCGPIGVLRNFIVATFTLKALDIFARRTSLPAYSASKTPPTWQHALLLLTEFRYESFTPNYIRVSRTQETFNEPLQLAIHVAIFCAFQILPQHWPLVLAYEFYLGIYIIWTTAQLCTRYKSSPALFGRLYAVDSIAGFWSRTWHTLYLAPLTSLILEPLRTSLHKSVARPVGVLSSFLLMAVFHIYVLHPWFNSEALSRVGVLFVVNGFAVIGETMVWQGRSSWVKTALAWVFGMCVASWLANGLGSEFKGGLLGIRWRNVCRV
;
A
#
# COMPACT_ATOMS: atom_id res chain seq x y z
N MET A 1 -31.35 -37.13 47.18
CA MET A 1 -30.43 -36.21 46.50
C MET A 1 -30.96 -35.99 45.10
N ASN A 2 -31.52 -34.81 44.83
CA ASN A 2 -32.12 -34.48 43.55
C ASN A 2 -31.12 -33.57 42.81
N ILE A 3 -30.47 -34.09 41.78
CA ILE A 3 -29.54 -33.32 40.94
C ILE A 3 -30.41 -32.66 39.87
N THR A 4 -30.71 -31.38 40.07
CA THR A 4 -31.28 -30.52 39.03
C THR A 4 -30.23 -30.28 37.96
N SER A 5 -30.42 -30.89 36.80
CA SER A 5 -29.70 -30.56 35.58
C SER A 5 -30.03 -29.13 35.16
N ILE A 6 -29.02 -28.27 35.14
CA ILE A 6 -29.09 -26.93 34.53
C ILE A 6 -29.11 -27.16 33.01
N PRO A 7 -30.16 -26.77 32.26
CA PRO A 7 -30.09 -26.79 30.81
C PRO A 7 -29.20 -25.63 30.35
N LEU A 8 -27.97 -25.95 29.97
CA LEU A 8 -27.07 -25.03 29.29
C LEU A 8 -27.53 -24.90 27.82
N LEU A 9 -28.71 -24.32 27.59
CA LEU A 9 -29.12 -23.86 26.27
C LEU A 9 -28.40 -22.52 26.02
N ILE A 10 -27.16 -22.60 25.56
CA ILE A 10 -26.59 -21.51 24.78
C ILE A 10 -27.27 -21.63 23.43
N GLU A 11 -28.37 -20.89 23.22
CA GLU A 11 -28.84 -20.65 21.85
C GLU A 11 -27.65 -20.09 21.07
N PRO A 12 -27.31 -20.64 19.89
CA PRO A 12 -26.30 -20.02 19.05
C PRO A 12 -26.80 -18.61 18.75
N ALA A 13 -26.09 -17.61 19.26
CA ALA A 13 -26.42 -16.20 19.02
C ALA A 13 -26.70 -16.04 17.54
N SER A 14 -27.95 -15.77 17.19
CA SER A 14 -28.37 -15.65 15.80
C SER A 14 -27.58 -14.49 15.20
N MET A 15 -26.78 -14.80 14.18
CA MET A 15 -25.97 -13.80 13.48
C MET A 15 -26.91 -12.73 12.95
N SER A 16 -26.63 -11.45 13.22
CA SER A 16 -27.49 -10.37 12.71
C SER A 16 -27.57 -10.45 11.18
N PRO A 17 -28.74 -10.20 10.57
CA PRO A 17 -28.90 -10.23 9.11
C PRO A 17 -27.86 -9.37 8.38
N GLU A 18 -27.45 -8.26 8.99
CA GLU A 18 -26.46 -7.33 8.48
C GLU A 18 -25.04 -7.92 8.48
N LEU A 19 -24.66 -8.66 9.53
CA LEU A 19 -23.38 -9.35 9.60
C LEU A 19 -23.33 -10.52 8.60
N GLY A 20 -24.44 -11.24 8.45
CA GLY A 20 -24.59 -12.27 7.41
C GLY A 20 -24.44 -11.70 6.00
N ARG A 21 -25.06 -10.55 5.73
CA ARG A 21 -24.93 -9.83 4.46
C ARG A 21 -23.48 -9.40 4.20
N LEU A 22 -22.81 -8.80 5.19
CA LEU A 22 -21.40 -8.39 5.06
C LEU A 22 -20.50 -9.59 4.74
N GLY A 23 -20.70 -10.72 5.42
CA GLY A 23 -19.98 -11.96 5.14
C GLY A 23 -20.18 -12.42 3.69
N HIS A 24 -21.43 -12.43 3.22
CA HIS A 24 -21.75 -12.82 1.85
C HIS A 24 -21.16 -11.87 0.79
N GLU A 25 -21.27 -10.56 0.98
CA GLU A 25 -20.67 -9.55 0.10
C GLU A 25 -19.14 -9.71 0.03
N THR A 26 -18.50 -9.96 1.17
CA THR A 26 -17.04 -10.15 1.27
C THR A 26 -16.58 -11.43 0.55
N ILE A 27 -17.23 -12.57 0.81
CA ILE A 27 -16.90 -13.84 0.16
C ILE A 27 -17.08 -13.73 -1.36
N ARG A 28 -18.18 -13.12 -1.81
CA ARG A 28 -18.44 -12.90 -3.23
C ARG A 28 -17.37 -12.01 -3.86
N ALA A 29 -16.99 -10.92 -3.22
CA ALA A 29 -15.95 -10.03 -3.72
C ALA A 29 -14.59 -10.74 -3.83
N ILE A 30 -14.21 -11.54 -2.83
CA ILE A 30 -12.97 -12.33 -2.88
C ILE A 30 -13.01 -13.33 -4.05
N ALA A 31 -14.11 -14.08 -4.18
CA ALA A 31 -14.26 -15.07 -5.26
C ALA A 31 -14.14 -14.41 -6.66
N PHE A 32 -14.76 -13.25 -6.85
CA PHE A 32 -14.66 -12.51 -8.11
C PHE A 32 -13.26 -11.91 -8.37
N LEU A 33 -12.49 -11.61 -7.32
CA LEU A 33 -11.11 -11.13 -7.45
C LEU A 33 -10.11 -12.24 -7.79
N LEU A 34 -10.42 -13.51 -7.48
CA LEU A 34 -9.56 -14.63 -7.88
C LEU A 34 -9.47 -14.78 -9.40
N ILE A 35 -10.57 -14.55 -10.11
CA ILE A 35 -10.62 -14.64 -11.58
C ILE A 35 -9.57 -13.75 -12.27
N PRO A 36 -9.54 -12.42 -12.05
CA PRO A 36 -8.52 -11.57 -12.68
C PRO A 36 -7.09 -11.86 -12.19
N ILE A 37 -6.92 -12.34 -10.95
CA ILE A 37 -5.60 -12.76 -10.43
C ILE A 37 -5.10 -14.00 -11.17
N GLU A 38 -5.94 -15.01 -11.38
CA GLU A 38 -5.61 -16.20 -12.16
C GLU A 38 -5.31 -15.86 -13.62
N LEU A 39 -6.10 -14.99 -14.24
CA LEU A 39 -5.84 -14.50 -15.59
C LEU A 39 -4.48 -13.79 -15.67
N LEU A 40 -4.12 -13.00 -14.66
CA LEU A 40 -2.81 -12.35 -14.60
C LEU A 40 -1.69 -13.37 -14.40
N TYR A 41 -1.87 -14.35 -13.51
CA TYR A 41 -0.93 -15.44 -13.31
C TYR A 41 -0.63 -16.18 -14.63
N PHE A 42 -1.66 -16.61 -15.34
CA PHE A 42 -1.50 -17.29 -16.63
C PHE A 42 -0.89 -16.37 -17.69
N SER A 43 -1.24 -15.08 -17.68
CA SER A 43 -0.61 -14.09 -18.55
C SER A 43 0.92 -14.06 -18.36
N ILE A 44 1.39 -14.05 -17.12
CA ILE A 44 2.82 -14.07 -16.78
C ILE A 44 3.44 -15.41 -17.18
N TYR A 45 2.75 -16.52 -16.92
CA TYR A 45 3.21 -17.84 -17.32
C TYR A 45 3.47 -17.93 -18.83
N PHE A 46 2.52 -17.46 -19.65
CA PHE A 46 2.68 -17.46 -21.11
C PHE A 46 3.74 -16.48 -21.60
N LEU A 47 3.96 -15.37 -20.88
CA LEU A 47 5.09 -14.47 -21.15
C LEU A 47 6.42 -15.21 -20.98
N LEU A 48 6.59 -15.95 -19.89
CA LEU A 48 7.81 -16.73 -19.64
C LEU A 48 8.03 -17.87 -20.65
N GLN A 49 6.95 -18.39 -21.24
CA GLN A 49 7.02 -19.38 -22.33
C GLN A 49 7.27 -18.75 -23.71
N GLY A 50 7.46 -17.43 -23.81
CA GLY A 50 7.64 -16.72 -25.08
C GLY A 50 6.36 -16.56 -25.92
N GLN A 51 5.19 -16.90 -25.36
CA GLN A 51 3.89 -16.81 -26.06
C GLN A 51 3.26 -15.42 -25.88
N TYR A 52 3.91 -14.41 -26.46
CA TYR A 52 3.55 -13.00 -26.28
C TYR A 52 2.11 -12.64 -26.68
N GLY A 53 1.54 -13.32 -27.68
CA GLY A 53 0.16 -13.10 -28.11
C GLY A 53 -0.87 -13.45 -27.04
N LEU A 54 -0.68 -14.57 -26.34
CA LEU A 54 -1.56 -14.99 -25.24
C LEU A 54 -1.36 -14.11 -24.00
N HIS A 55 -0.10 -13.81 -23.66
CA HIS A 55 0.22 -12.84 -22.60
C HIS A 55 -0.55 -11.53 -22.80
N LYS A 56 -0.48 -10.93 -23.99
CA LYS A 56 -1.17 -9.67 -24.30
C LYS A 56 -2.68 -9.78 -24.06
N LYS A 57 -3.33 -10.81 -24.62
CA LYS A 57 -4.79 -11.01 -24.48
C LYS A 57 -5.20 -11.19 -23.02
N LEU A 58 -4.49 -12.05 -22.27
CA LEU A 58 -4.79 -12.35 -20.88
C LEU A 58 -4.52 -11.16 -19.95
N THR A 59 -3.47 -10.38 -20.19
CA THR A 59 -3.23 -9.13 -19.44
C THR A 59 -4.39 -8.15 -19.61
N PHE A 60 -4.84 -7.90 -20.85
CA PHE A 60 -5.97 -6.99 -21.07
C PHE A 60 -7.29 -7.54 -20.50
N LEU A 61 -7.52 -8.85 -20.59
CA LEU A 61 -8.69 -9.47 -19.98
C LEU A 61 -8.66 -9.37 -18.45
N SER A 62 -7.50 -9.62 -17.83
CA SER A 62 -7.29 -9.46 -16.39
C SER A 62 -7.53 -8.02 -15.94
N LEU A 63 -6.98 -7.03 -16.64
CA LEU A 63 -7.24 -5.62 -16.37
C LEU A 63 -8.74 -5.31 -16.46
N GLY A 64 -9.42 -5.70 -17.53
CA GLY A 64 -10.86 -5.51 -17.67
C GLY A 64 -11.65 -6.15 -16.52
N ALA A 65 -11.31 -7.38 -16.16
CA ALA A 65 -11.95 -8.12 -15.07
C ALA A 65 -11.70 -7.49 -13.68
N PHE A 66 -10.49 -6.97 -13.40
CA PHE A 66 -10.21 -6.23 -12.16
C PHE A 66 -11.13 -5.02 -12.00
N TRP A 67 -11.29 -4.21 -13.04
CA TRP A 67 -12.13 -3.01 -12.97
C TRP A 67 -13.62 -3.34 -12.96
N LEU A 68 -14.04 -4.39 -13.68
CA LEU A 68 -15.41 -4.88 -13.68
C LEU A 68 -15.81 -5.51 -12.33
N SER A 69 -14.84 -6.06 -11.58
CA SER A 69 -15.11 -6.70 -10.28
C SER A 69 -15.81 -5.77 -9.29
N ASN A 70 -15.47 -4.47 -9.29
CA ASN A 70 -16.09 -3.48 -8.41
C ASN A 70 -17.58 -3.31 -8.68
N TRP A 71 -17.98 -3.41 -9.94
CA TRP A 71 -19.37 -3.27 -10.38
C TRP A 71 -20.15 -4.54 -10.10
N MET A 72 -19.50 -5.69 -10.33
CA MET A 72 -20.10 -7.01 -10.11
C MET A 72 -20.20 -7.40 -8.65
N THR A 73 -19.43 -6.77 -7.75
CA THR A 73 -19.41 -7.08 -6.32
C THR A 73 -19.44 -5.82 -5.47
N PRO A 74 -20.57 -5.09 -5.44
CA PRO A 74 -20.74 -3.95 -4.56
C PRO A 74 -20.59 -4.41 -3.10
N ILE A 75 -19.87 -3.62 -2.31
CA ILE A 75 -19.61 -3.86 -0.89
C ILE A 75 -20.14 -2.64 -0.14
N SER A 76 -20.99 -2.88 0.84
CA SER A 76 -21.68 -1.83 1.59
C SER A 76 -20.80 -1.23 2.71
N CYS A 77 -19.86 -2.01 3.22
CA CYS A 77 -18.95 -1.62 4.30
C CYS A 77 -17.70 -0.92 3.73
N GLY A 78 -17.52 0.36 4.09
CA GLY A 78 -16.47 1.23 3.56
C GLY A 78 -15.06 0.61 3.64
N PRO A 79 -14.56 0.18 4.81
CA PRO A 79 -13.24 -0.41 4.98
C PRO A 79 -13.00 -1.66 4.13
N ILE A 80 -14.02 -2.52 3.97
CA ILE A 80 -13.90 -3.70 3.11
C ILE A 80 -13.90 -3.28 1.63
N GLY A 81 -14.68 -2.26 1.27
CA GLY A 81 -14.60 -1.61 -0.04
C GLY A 81 -13.22 -1.02 -0.33
N VAL A 82 -12.57 -0.39 0.68
CA VAL A 82 -11.20 0.13 0.59
C VAL A 82 -10.23 -1.01 0.32
N LEU A 83 -10.35 -2.14 1.04
CA LEU A 83 -9.51 -3.32 0.80
C LEU A 83 -9.69 -3.89 -0.63
N ARG A 84 -10.94 -3.99 -1.12
CA ARG A 84 -11.23 -4.42 -2.49
C ARG A 84 -10.58 -3.47 -3.51
N ASN A 85 -10.80 -2.16 -3.37
CA ASN A 85 -10.22 -1.17 -4.26
C ASN A 85 -8.69 -1.20 -4.21
N PHE A 86 -8.10 -1.39 -3.02
CA PHE A 86 -6.66 -1.57 -2.85
C PHE A 86 -6.13 -2.76 -3.66
N ILE A 87 -6.79 -3.92 -3.59
CA ILE A 87 -6.41 -5.11 -4.37
C ILE A 87 -6.49 -4.80 -5.87
N VAL A 88 -7.60 -4.24 -6.33
CA VAL A 88 -7.81 -3.87 -7.75
C VAL A 88 -6.73 -2.93 -8.26
N ALA A 89 -6.44 -1.84 -7.53
CA ALA A 89 -5.44 -0.87 -7.93
C ALA A 89 -4.02 -1.45 -7.91
N THR A 90 -3.70 -2.25 -6.89
CA THR A 90 -2.40 -2.90 -6.72
C THR A 90 -2.12 -3.86 -7.87
N PHE A 91 -3.04 -4.77 -8.18
CA PHE A 91 -2.84 -5.69 -9.31
C PHE A 91 -2.97 -5.02 -10.69
N THR A 92 -3.70 -3.91 -10.81
CA THR A 92 -3.65 -3.07 -12.01
C THR A 92 -2.24 -2.54 -12.25
N LEU A 93 -1.61 -1.94 -11.24
CA LEU A 93 -0.24 -1.46 -11.34
C LEU A 93 0.74 -2.60 -11.66
N LYS A 94 0.53 -3.79 -11.08
CA LYS A 94 1.35 -4.98 -11.36
C LYS A 94 1.24 -5.46 -12.80
N ALA A 95 0.01 -5.56 -13.31
CA ALA A 95 -0.25 -5.97 -14.67
C ALA A 95 0.39 -4.99 -15.67
N LEU A 96 0.27 -3.69 -15.40
CA LEU A 96 0.88 -2.64 -16.22
C LEU A 96 2.41 -2.66 -16.14
N ASP A 97 2.99 -2.84 -14.94
CA ASP A 97 4.45 -2.94 -14.73
C ASP A 97 5.05 -4.12 -15.51
N ILE A 98 4.46 -5.32 -15.37
CA ILE A 98 4.90 -6.50 -16.13
C ILE A 98 4.74 -6.28 -17.63
N PHE A 99 3.62 -5.69 -18.05
CA PHE A 99 3.39 -5.39 -19.46
C PHE A 99 4.42 -4.40 -20.02
N ALA A 100 4.78 -3.36 -19.27
CA ALA A 100 5.82 -2.42 -19.64
C ALA A 100 7.19 -3.11 -19.78
N ARG A 101 7.48 -4.07 -18.90
CA ARG A 101 8.74 -4.84 -18.86
C ARG A 101 8.74 -6.12 -19.70
N ARG A 102 7.71 -6.37 -20.51
CA ARG A 102 7.51 -7.65 -21.24
C ARG A 102 8.68 -8.10 -22.13
N THR A 103 9.54 -7.19 -22.58
CA THR A 103 10.72 -7.49 -23.41
C THR A 103 12.01 -7.60 -22.61
N SER A 104 12.00 -7.23 -21.32
CA SER A 104 13.18 -7.22 -20.44
C SER A 104 12.71 -7.39 -19.00
N LEU A 105 12.27 -8.61 -18.67
CA LEU A 105 11.92 -8.96 -17.30
C LEU A 105 13.18 -9.01 -16.43
N PRO A 106 13.08 -8.64 -15.13
CA PRO A 106 14.13 -8.89 -14.17
C PRO A 106 14.53 -10.37 -14.16
N ALA A 107 15.83 -10.64 -14.07
CA ALA A 107 16.36 -12.00 -14.05
C ALA A 107 16.32 -12.55 -12.62
N TYR A 108 15.93 -13.81 -12.44
CA TYR A 108 15.94 -14.42 -11.11
C TYR A 108 17.37 -14.47 -10.54
N SER A 109 17.54 -14.01 -9.30
CA SER A 109 18.87 -13.74 -8.72
C SER A 109 19.59 -14.97 -8.18
N ALA A 110 18.88 -16.07 -7.88
CA ALA A 110 19.52 -17.28 -7.38
C ALA A 110 20.05 -18.16 -8.52
N SER A 111 20.99 -19.07 -8.20
CA SER A 111 21.76 -19.84 -9.18
C SER A 111 20.92 -20.75 -10.09
N LYS A 112 19.76 -21.21 -9.63
CA LYS A 112 18.86 -22.06 -10.41
C LYS A 112 17.51 -21.37 -10.59
N THR A 113 17.16 -21.07 -11.83
CA THR A 113 15.83 -20.57 -12.18
C THR A 113 14.76 -21.60 -11.79
N PRO A 114 13.71 -21.20 -11.07
CA PRO A 114 12.64 -22.12 -10.70
C PRO A 114 11.81 -22.54 -11.92
N PRO A 115 11.02 -23.62 -11.81
CA PRO A 115 10.06 -23.99 -12.84
C PRO A 115 9.14 -22.82 -13.23
N THR A 116 8.70 -22.76 -14.48
CA THR A 116 7.93 -21.62 -15.03
C THR A 116 6.70 -21.24 -14.20
N TRP A 117 5.97 -22.21 -13.66
CA TRP A 117 4.79 -21.95 -12.82
C TRP A 117 5.17 -21.22 -11.52
N GLN A 118 6.26 -21.62 -10.88
CA GLN A 118 6.76 -20.99 -9.66
C GLN A 118 7.37 -19.63 -9.96
N HIS A 119 8.08 -19.50 -11.09
CA HIS A 119 8.62 -18.23 -11.56
C HIS A 119 7.50 -17.22 -11.85
N ALA A 120 6.41 -17.66 -12.50
CA ALA A 120 5.24 -16.82 -12.74
C ALA A 120 4.56 -16.38 -11.44
N LEU A 121 4.47 -17.30 -10.47
CA LEU A 121 3.93 -16.98 -9.14
C LEU A 121 4.79 -15.94 -8.42
N LEU A 122 6.11 -16.11 -8.41
CA LEU A 122 7.04 -15.12 -7.83
C LEU A 122 6.91 -13.76 -8.51
N LEU A 123 6.85 -13.73 -9.84
CA LEU A 123 6.66 -12.48 -10.59
C LEU A 123 5.30 -11.83 -10.29
N LEU A 124 4.26 -12.60 -9.98
CA LEU A 124 2.94 -12.08 -9.60
C LEU A 124 2.94 -11.47 -8.20
N THR A 125 3.56 -12.15 -7.22
CA THR A 125 3.48 -11.80 -5.80
C THR A 125 4.58 -10.84 -5.35
N GLU A 126 5.77 -10.88 -5.95
CA GLU A 126 6.87 -9.96 -5.64
C GLU A 126 6.69 -8.62 -6.37
N PHE A 127 6.10 -7.65 -5.69
CA PHE A 127 5.89 -6.31 -6.25
C PHE A 127 7.17 -5.51 -6.46
N ARG A 128 8.22 -5.77 -5.68
CA ARG A 128 9.49 -5.04 -5.78
C ARG A 128 10.60 -5.88 -6.43
N TYR A 129 10.26 -7.06 -6.94
CA TYR A 129 11.21 -7.98 -7.58
C TYR A 129 12.39 -8.33 -6.68
N GLU A 130 12.10 -8.60 -5.40
CA GLU A 130 13.07 -8.84 -4.34
C GLU A 130 14.05 -9.97 -4.67
N SER A 131 13.57 -11.02 -5.34
CA SER A 131 14.34 -12.18 -5.74
C SER A 131 14.94 -12.04 -7.16
N PHE A 132 14.93 -10.84 -7.74
CA PHE A 132 15.37 -10.61 -9.12
C PHE A 132 16.38 -9.46 -9.26
N THR A 133 17.11 -9.47 -10.38
CA THR A 133 18.05 -8.43 -10.79
C THR A 133 17.57 -7.70 -12.04
N PRO A 134 17.65 -6.36 -12.09
CA PRO A 134 18.11 -5.47 -11.02
C PRO A 134 17.10 -5.41 -9.85
N ASN A 135 17.60 -5.41 -8.62
CA ASN A 135 16.78 -5.16 -7.44
C ASN A 135 16.61 -3.64 -7.27
N TYR A 136 15.37 -3.17 -7.35
CA TYR A 136 15.06 -1.73 -7.26
C TYR A 136 15.12 -1.20 -5.82
N ILE A 137 15.18 -2.10 -4.83
CA ILE A 137 15.41 -1.76 -3.44
C ILE A 137 16.91 -1.82 -3.17
N ARG A 138 17.55 -0.66 -3.05
CA ARG A 138 18.86 -0.59 -2.44
C ARG A 138 18.68 -0.74 -0.94
N VAL A 139 18.86 -1.96 -0.43
CA VAL A 139 18.97 -2.18 1.02
C VAL A 139 20.16 -1.35 1.49
N SER A 140 19.88 -0.26 2.20
CA SER A 140 20.94 0.57 2.77
C SER A 140 21.75 -0.26 3.77
N ARG A 141 23.06 -0.03 3.92
CA ARG A 141 23.87 -0.70 4.98
C ARG A 141 23.25 -0.53 6.37
N THR A 142 22.50 0.55 6.58
CA THR A 142 21.74 0.81 7.81
C THR A 142 20.51 -0.09 8.01
N GLN A 143 20.03 -0.79 6.99
CA GLN A 143 18.98 -1.81 7.11
C GLN A 143 19.52 -3.20 7.45
N GLU A 144 20.82 -3.47 7.30
CA GLU A 144 21.43 -4.78 7.66
C GLU A 144 21.29 -5.10 9.16
N THR A 145 21.24 -4.07 10.00
CA THR A 145 21.04 -4.19 11.46
C THR A 145 19.59 -3.88 11.89
N PHE A 146 18.64 -3.80 10.96
CA PHE A 146 17.24 -3.48 11.28
C PHE A 146 16.46 -4.73 11.72
N ASN A 147 16.09 -4.78 13.01
CA ASN A 147 15.22 -5.82 13.55
C ASN A 147 13.75 -5.40 13.41
N GLU A 148 13.12 -5.82 12.32
CA GLU A 148 11.74 -5.46 11.97
C GLU A 148 10.69 -5.91 13.01
N PRO A 149 10.71 -7.16 13.55
CA PRO A 149 9.82 -7.55 14.65
C PRO A 149 9.95 -6.69 15.91
N LEU A 150 11.17 -6.36 16.33
CA LEU A 150 11.39 -5.47 17.47
C LEU A 150 10.82 -4.07 17.19
N GLN A 151 11.03 -3.56 15.99
CA GLN A 151 10.49 -2.27 15.58
C GLN A 151 8.97 -2.30 15.56
N LEU A 152 8.34 -3.37 15.07
CA LEU A 152 6.89 -3.55 15.16
C LEU A 152 6.41 -3.46 16.61
N ALA A 153 7.05 -4.18 17.53
CA ALA A 153 6.69 -4.14 18.95
C ALA A 153 6.81 -2.74 19.56
N ILE A 154 7.88 -2.01 19.23
CA ILE A 154 8.08 -0.61 19.67
C ILE A 154 6.96 0.29 19.13
N HIS A 155 6.63 0.20 17.84
CA HIS A 155 5.58 1.04 17.25
C HIS A 155 4.19 0.69 17.79
N VAL A 156 3.91 -0.58 18.10
CA VAL A 156 2.68 -0.99 18.80
C VAL A 156 2.63 -0.40 20.21
N ALA A 157 3.72 -0.45 20.96
CA ALA A 157 3.77 0.15 22.30
C ALA A 157 3.55 1.67 22.26
N ILE A 158 4.16 2.36 21.29
CA ILE A 158 3.93 3.80 21.06
C ILE A 158 2.48 4.05 20.67
N PHE A 159 1.91 3.26 19.76
CA PHE A 159 0.51 3.39 19.36
C PHE A 159 -0.45 3.26 20.55
N CYS A 160 -0.21 2.29 21.44
CA CYS A 160 -0.95 2.11 22.68
C CYS A 160 -0.80 3.31 23.63
N ALA A 161 0.40 3.87 23.76
CA ALA A 161 0.63 5.06 24.57
C ALA A 161 -0.10 6.30 24.01
N PHE A 162 -0.17 6.43 22.68
CA PHE A 162 -0.92 7.51 22.02
C PHE A 162 -2.42 7.46 22.30
N GLN A 163 -2.98 6.28 22.62
CA GLN A 163 -4.40 6.16 22.99
C GLN A 163 -4.77 6.95 24.26
N ILE A 164 -3.79 7.30 25.10
CA ILE A 164 -3.99 8.10 26.32
C ILE A 164 -4.09 9.60 26.00
N LEU A 165 -3.55 10.03 24.85
CA LEU A 165 -3.51 11.44 24.46
C LEU A 165 -4.88 11.93 23.93
N PRO A 166 -5.11 13.25 23.91
CA PRO A 166 -6.35 13.82 23.40
C PRO A 166 -6.56 13.52 21.91
N GLN A 167 -7.46 12.58 21.61
CA GLN A 167 -7.72 12.08 20.25
C GLN A 167 -8.28 13.12 19.26
N HIS A 168 -8.83 14.22 19.79
CA HIS A 168 -9.33 15.32 18.96
C HIS A 168 -8.20 16.22 18.43
N TRP A 169 -6.94 16.03 18.87
CA TRP A 169 -5.79 16.79 18.36
C TRP A 169 -5.33 16.22 17.01
N PRO A 170 -5.33 17.02 15.92
CA PRO A 170 -4.98 16.50 14.60
C PRO A 170 -3.57 15.92 14.51
N LEU A 171 -2.63 16.41 15.32
CA LEU A 171 -1.26 15.90 15.38
C LEU A 171 -1.20 14.49 15.98
N VAL A 172 -1.97 14.24 17.05
CA VAL A 172 -2.07 12.91 17.68
C VAL A 172 -2.66 11.94 16.67
N LEU A 173 -3.79 12.31 16.05
CA LEU A 173 -4.45 11.50 15.03
C LEU A 173 -3.54 11.21 13.82
N ALA A 174 -2.79 12.20 13.34
CA ALA A 174 -1.84 12.02 12.25
C ALA A 174 -0.74 10.98 12.58
N TYR A 175 -0.19 11.06 13.79
CA TYR A 175 0.79 10.06 14.27
C TYR A 175 0.15 8.67 14.37
N GLU A 176 -1.07 8.56 14.89
CA GLU A 176 -1.79 7.29 14.96
C GLU A 176 -2.02 6.69 13.58
N PHE A 177 -2.37 7.49 12.57
CA PHE A 177 -2.49 7.01 11.20
C PHE A 177 -1.17 6.48 10.66
N TYR A 178 -0.06 7.19 10.86
CA TYR A 178 1.24 6.69 10.43
C TYR A 178 1.63 5.38 11.12
N LEU A 179 1.43 5.29 12.44
CA LEU A 179 1.69 4.08 13.20
C LEU A 179 0.76 2.93 12.80
N GLY A 180 -0.54 3.19 12.61
CA GLY A 180 -1.52 2.20 12.19
C GLY A 180 -1.19 1.62 10.82
N ILE A 181 -0.84 2.47 9.85
CA ILE A 181 -0.37 2.04 8.53
C ILE A 181 0.90 1.18 8.70
N TYR A 182 1.90 1.65 9.43
CA TYR A 182 3.13 0.89 9.67
C TYR A 182 2.84 -0.49 10.29
N ILE A 183 2.03 -0.55 11.35
CA ILE A 183 1.71 -1.77 12.10
C ILE A 183 0.98 -2.77 11.21
N ILE A 184 -0.06 -2.35 10.49
CA ILE A 184 -0.86 -3.23 9.62
C ILE A 184 0.02 -3.82 8.52
N TRP A 185 0.76 -2.98 7.80
CA TRP A 185 1.59 -3.42 6.67
C TRP A 185 2.79 -4.26 7.10
N THR A 186 3.46 -3.88 8.19
CA THR A 186 4.59 -4.66 8.72
C THR A 186 4.12 -6.02 9.25
N THR A 187 2.97 -6.08 9.93
CA THR A 187 2.39 -7.35 10.39
C THR A 187 2.05 -8.24 9.20
N ALA A 188 1.32 -7.72 8.21
CA ALA A 188 0.97 -8.46 7.01
C ALA A 188 2.21 -8.98 6.28
N GLN A 189 3.25 -8.14 6.16
CA GLN A 189 4.52 -8.52 5.57
C GLN A 189 5.22 -9.63 6.35
N LEU A 190 5.35 -9.52 7.67
CA LEU A 190 6.02 -10.56 8.47
C LEU A 190 5.31 -11.92 8.36
N CYS A 191 3.99 -11.92 8.20
CA CYS A 191 3.20 -13.12 8.00
C CYS A 191 3.30 -13.72 6.58
N THR A 192 3.55 -12.91 5.55
CA THR A 192 3.38 -13.33 4.14
C THR A 192 4.64 -13.21 3.27
N ARG A 193 5.70 -12.56 3.75
CA ARG A 193 6.90 -12.29 2.95
C ARG A 193 7.67 -13.55 2.60
N TYR A 194 8.39 -13.47 1.47
CA TYR A 194 9.48 -14.38 1.21
C TYR A 194 10.66 -14.09 2.15
N LYS A 195 11.45 -15.12 2.48
CA LYS A 195 12.59 -15.00 3.42
C LYS A 195 13.61 -13.96 2.96
N SER A 196 13.75 -13.74 1.66
CA SER A 196 14.65 -12.77 1.03
C SER A 196 14.09 -11.35 0.96
N SER A 197 12.82 -11.13 1.28
CA SER A 197 12.20 -9.81 1.09
C SER A 197 12.67 -8.82 2.16
N PRO A 198 13.24 -7.66 1.78
CA PRO A 198 13.60 -6.62 2.73
C PRO A 198 12.35 -5.96 3.32
N ALA A 199 12.52 -5.27 4.44
CA ALA A 199 11.44 -4.53 5.11
C ALA A 199 10.70 -3.57 4.16
N LEU A 200 9.38 -3.43 4.32
CA LEU A 200 8.58 -2.46 3.54
C LEU A 200 8.88 -1.01 3.95
N PHE A 201 9.19 -0.83 5.24
CA PHE A 201 9.56 0.43 5.84
C PHE A 201 11.03 0.45 6.24
N GLY A 202 11.66 1.61 6.08
CA GLY A 202 12.95 1.90 6.68
C GLY A 202 12.81 2.27 8.16
N ARG A 203 13.94 2.67 8.77
CA ARG A 203 13.95 3.22 10.13
C ARG A 203 13.24 4.58 10.14
N LEU A 204 12.01 4.63 10.66
CA LEU A 204 11.21 5.85 10.70
C LEU A 204 11.94 7.02 11.39
N TYR A 205 12.65 6.76 12.48
CA TYR A 205 13.40 7.78 13.24
C TYR A 205 14.68 8.27 12.53
N ALA A 206 15.13 7.58 11.48
CA ALA A 206 16.34 7.92 10.73
C ALA A 206 16.03 8.73 9.46
N VAL A 207 14.82 9.25 9.32
CA VAL A 207 14.43 10.12 8.21
C VAL A 207 15.22 11.42 8.29
N ASP A 208 15.98 11.69 7.23
CA ASP A 208 16.91 12.82 7.11
C ASP A 208 16.46 13.86 6.09
N SER A 209 15.37 13.60 5.36
CA SER A 209 14.89 14.38 4.23
C SER A 209 13.47 13.96 3.81
N ILE A 210 12.73 14.88 3.19
CA ILE A 210 11.42 14.61 2.60
C ILE A 210 11.57 13.61 1.44
N ALA A 211 12.57 13.81 0.58
CA ALA A 211 12.88 12.87 -0.51
C ALA A 211 13.22 11.47 0.04
N GLY A 212 14.03 11.41 1.11
CA GLY A 212 14.41 10.17 1.76
C GLY A 212 13.22 9.45 2.40
N PHE A 213 12.31 10.18 3.04
CA PHE A 213 11.07 9.62 3.59
C PHE A 213 10.30 8.84 2.53
N TRP A 214 9.93 9.48 1.42
CA TRP A 214 9.09 8.85 0.39
C TRP A 214 9.77 7.79 -0.49
N SER A 215 11.09 7.88 -0.67
CA SER A 215 11.81 6.97 -1.59
C SER A 215 12.52 5.80 -0.90
N ARG A 216 12.86 5.92 0.39
CA ARG A 216 13.67 4.93 1.11
C ARG A 216 12.99 4.41 2.37
N THR A 217 12.22 5.25 3.06
CA THR A 217 11.71 4.91 4.40
C THR A 217 10.24 4.50 4.38
N TRP A 218 9.40 5.15 3.59
CA TRP A 218 7.95 5.00 3.65
C TRP A 218 7.45 4.09 2.52
N HIS A 219 6.89 2.93 2.91
CA HIS A 219 6.09 2.05 2.07
C HIS A 219 6.62 1.85 0.62
N THR A 220 7.79 1.22 0.49
CA THR A 220 8.53 1.08 -0.77
C THR A 220 7.93 0.10 -1.80
N LEU A 221 6.73 -0.46 -1.52
CA LEU A 221 6.06 -1.48 -2.33
C LEU A 221 5.94 -1.11 -3.81
N TYR A 222 5.64 0.15 -4.10
CA TYR A 222 5.31 0.61 -5.46
C TYR A 222 6.50 1.17 -6.24
N LEU A 223 7.73 1.04 -5.72
CA LEU A 223 8.90 1.63 -6.37
C LEU A 223 9.16 1.02 -7.77
N ALA A 224 8.98 -0.28 -7.95
CA ALA A 224 9.19 -0.95 -9.23
C ALA A 224 8.15 -0.54 -10.30
N PRO A 225 6.82 -0.55 -10.01
CA PRO A 225 5.82 0.01 -10.91
C PRO A 225 6.02 1.49 -11.25
N LEU A 226 6.37 2.33 -10.27
CA LEU A 226 6.69 3.74 -10.53
C LEU A 226 7.90 3.88 -11.47
N THR A 227 8.88 2.99 -11.33
CA THR A 227 10.07 3.01 -12.16
C THR A 227 9.76 2.64 -13.62
N SER A 228 9.04 1.56 -13.88
CA SER A 228 8.70 1.14 -15.26
C SER A 228 7.68 2.03 -15.94
N LEU A 229 6.67 2.50 -15.21
CA LEU A 229 5.53 3.21 -15.80
C LEU A 229 5.81 4.70 -15.97
N ILE A 230 6.68 5.28 -15.15
CA ILE A 230 6.92 6.73 -15.13
C ILE A 230 8.40 7.04 -15.35
N LEU A 231 9.28 6.58 -14.46
CA LEU A 231 10.65 7.10 -14.43
C LEU A 231 11.48 6.67 -15.65
N GLU A 232 11.42 5.39 -16.05
CA GLU A 232 12.15 4.87 -17.21
C GLU A 232 11.65 5.53 -18.52
N PRO A 233 10.35 5.56 -18.85
CA PRO A 233 9.85 6.24 -20.06
C PRO A 233 10.21 7.72 -20.14
N LEU A 234 10.15 8.45 -19.01
CA LEU A 234 10.51 9.87 -19.00
C LEU A 234 12.01 10.10 -19.16
N ARG A 235 12.85 9.22 -18.59
CA ARG A 235 14.31 9.30 -18.75
C ARG A 235 14.77 9.04 -20.18
N THR A 236 14.08 8.18 -20.92
CA THR A 236 14.40 7.91 -22.33
C THR A 236 13.87 8.98 -23.27
N SER A 237 12.78 9.65 -22.90
CA SER A 237 12.09 10.61 -23.79
C SER A 237 12.48 12.08 -23.55
N LEU A 238 12.99 12.43 -22.36
CA LEU A 238 13.26 13.82 -21.97
C LEU A 238 14.72 14.01 -21.51
N HIS A 239 15.21 15.25 -21.63
CA HIS A 239 16.51 15.62 -21.08
C HIS A 239 16.56 15.44 -19.54
N LYS A 240 17.70 15.03 -19.00
CA LYS A 240 17.86 14.64 -17.58
C LYS A 240 17.41 15.72 -16.58
N SER A 241 17.62 17.00 -16.90
CA SER A 241 17.20 18.13 -16.06
C SER A 241 15.68 18.27 -15.93
N VAL A 242 14.92 17.81 -16.94
CA VAL A 242 13.46 17.85 -16.98
C VAL A 242 12.87 16.51 -16.53
N ALA A 243 13.46 15.39 -16.97
CA ALA A 243 12.98 14.05 -16.66
C ALA A 243 12.89 13.77 -15.15
N ARG A 244 13.84 14.29 -14.36
CA ARG A 244 13.85 14.08 -12.91
C ARG A 244 12.70 14.78 -12.17
N PRO A 245 12.53 16.12 -12.24
CA PRO A 245 11.44 16.79 -11.55
C PRO A 245 10.06 16.35 -12.08
N VAL A 246 9.91 16.19 -13.40
CA VAL A 246 8.65 15.69 -13.99
C VAL A 246 8.35 14.27 -13.50
N GLY A 247 9.35 13.39 -13.47
CA GLY A 247 9.19 12.02 -12.96
C GLY A 247 8.78 11.96 -11.48
N VAL A 248 9.32 12.85 -10.64
CA VAL A 248 8.91 12.97 -9.23
C VAL A 248 7.45 13.41 -9.16
N LEU A 249 7.06 14.52 -9.81
CA LEU A 249 5.68 15.01 -9.77
C LEU A 249 4.69 13.99 -10.31
N SER A 250 4.99 13.35 -11.43
CA SER A 250 4.14 12.30 -12.01
C SER A 250 3.99 11.10 -11.08
N SER A 251 5.05 10.72 -10.35
CA SER A 251 4.97 9.63 -9.37
C SER A 251 4.05 9.99 -8.20
N PHE A 252 4.17 11.21 -7.66
CA PHE A 252 3.28 11.71 -6.61
C PHE A 252 1.84 11.84 -7.11
N LEU A 253 1.61 12.28 -8.34
CA LEU A 253 0.28 12.39 -8.92
C LEU A 253 -0.38 11.01 -9.12
N LEU A 254 0.37 10.03 -9.62
CA LEU A 254 -0.15 8.66 -9.73
C LEU A 254 -0.49 8.09 -8.36
N MET A 255 0.36 8.33 -7.35
CA MET A 255 0.07 7.91 -5.98
C MET A 255 -1.12 8.66 -5.37
N ALA A 256 -1.34 9.94 -5.72
CA ALA A 256 -2.53 10.68 -5.33
C ALA A 256 -3.80 10.02 -5.87
N VAL A 257 -3.84 9.73 -7.18
CA VAL A 257 -4.97 9.06 -7.84
C VAL A 257 -5.19 7.68 -7.24
N PHE A 258 -4.12 6.91 -7.01
CA PHE A 258 -4.18 5.60 -6.35
C PHE A 258 -4.85 5.70 -4.99
N HIS A 259 -4.38 6.59 -4.09
CA HIS A 259 -4.91 6.68 -2.73
C HIS A 259 -6.35 7.21 -2.71
N ILE A 260 -6.69 8.18 -3.58
CA ILE A 260 -8.07 8.68 -3.70
C ILE A 260 -9.00 7.54 -4.11
N TYR A 261 -8.64 6.78 -5.15
CA TYR A 261 -9.46 5.65 -5.61
C TYR A 261 -9.61 4.57 -4.53
N VAL A 262 -8.52 4.23 -3.84
CA VAL A 262 -8.53 3.22 -2.77
C VAL A 262 -9.39 3.65 -1.60
N LEU A 263 -9.28 4.91 -1.16
CA LEU A 263 -9.96 5.41 0.04
C LEU A 263 -11.40 5.86 -0.21
N HIS A 264 -11.80 6.07 -1.46
CA HIS A 264 -13.12 6.56 -1.85
C HIS A 264 -14.32 5.83 -1.18
N PRO A 265 -14.31 4.50 -0.98
CA PRO A 265 -15.44 3.80 -0.37
C PRO A 265 -15.71 4.19 1.10
N TRP A 266 -14.73 4.81 1.79
CA TRP A 266 -14.86 5.14 3.20
C TRP A 266 -14.71 6.65 3.47
N PHE A 267 -13.84 7.34 2.74
CA PHE A 267 -13.51 8.73 3.03
C PHE A 267 -14.48 9.68 2.31
N ASN A 268 -14.83 10.78 2.98
CA ASN A 268 -15.64 11.83 2.37
C ASN A 268 -14.84 12.66 1.34
N SER A 269 -15.54 13.47 0.53
CA SER A 269 -14.93 14.27 -0.54
C SER A 269 -13.86 15.23 -0.05
N GLU A 270 -14.06 15.83 1.12
CA GLU A 270 -13.08 16.73 1.73
C GLU A 270 -11.77 15.99 2.03
N ALA A 271 -11.85 14.87 2.74
CA ALA A 271 -10.72 14.01 3.08
C ALA A 271 -9.99 13.52 1.83
N LEU A 272 -10.72 13.07 0.80
CA LEU A 272 -10.14 12.64 -0.47
C LEU A 272 -9.40 13.78 -1.19
N SER A 273 -9.97 15.00 -1.20
CA SER A 273 -9.28 16.15 -1.79
C SER A 273 -7.99 16.47 -1.04
N ARG A 274 -8.01 16.38 0.30
CA ARG A 274 -6.84 16.61 1.15
C ARG A 274 -5.77 15.54 0.94
N VAL A 275 -6.15 14.27 0.73
CA VAL A 275 -5.21 13.21 0.33
C VAL A 275 -4.55 13.57 -1.00
N GLY A 276 -5.31 14.04 -1.99
CA GLY A 276 -4.77 14.49 -3.27
C GLY A 276 -3.74 15.62 -3.12
N VAL A 277 -4.12 16.67 -2.36
CA VAL A 277 -3.24 17.81 -2.08
C VAL A 277 -1.99 17.38 -1.32
N LEU A 278 -2.10 16.45 -0.35
CA LEU A 278 -0.96 15.93 0.41
C LEU A 278 0.12 15.40 -0.53
N PHE A 279 -0.24 14.56 -1.52
CA PHE A 279 0.73 14.02 -2.45
C PHE A 279 1.33 15.10 -3.36
N VAL A 280 0.51 16.02 -3.88
CA VAL A 280 1.00 17.12 -4.74
C VAL A 280 1.99 18.01 -3.99
N VAL A 281 1.65 18.44 -2.78
CA VAL A 281 2.49 19.31 -1.94
C VAL A 281 3.80 18.59 -1.57
N ASN A 282 3.75 17.30 -1.24
CA ASN A 282 4.97 16.51 -1.02
C ASN A 282 5.84 16.40 -2.28
N GLY A 283 5.25 16.23 -3.46
CA GLY A 283 5.98 16.19 -4.73
C GLY A 283 6.76 17.48 -4.99
N PHE A 284 6.14 18.65 -4.81
CA PHE A 284 6.83 19.94 -4.90
C PHE A 284 7.88 20.12 -3.81
N ALA A 285 7.59 19.71 -2.57
CA ALA A 285 8.54 19.81 -1.47
C ALA A 285 9.80 18.97 -1.70
N VAL A 286 9.68 17.76 -2.26
CA VAL A 286 10.83 16.92 -2.65
C VAL A 286 11.71 17.62 -3.70
N ILE A 287 11.10 18.30 -4.68
CA ILE A 287 11.84 19.05 -5.70
C ILE A 287 12.53 20.26 -5.07
N GLY A 288 11.81 21.06 -4.29
CA GLY A 288 12.35 22.23 -3.58
C GLY A 288 13.51 21.87 -2.65
N GLU A 289 13.35 20.80 -1.86
CA GLU A 289 14.42 20.26 -1.01
C GLU A 289 15.64 19.86 -1.84
N THR A 290 15.43 19.16 -2.96
CA THR A 290 16.53 18.76 -3.84
C THR A 290 17.25 19.96 -4.44
N MET A 291 16.54 21.03 -4.80
CA MET A 291 17.09 22.24 -5.40
C MET A 291 17.92 23.05 -4.40
N VAL A 292 17.41 23.24 -3.19
CA VAL A 292 18.05 24.10 -2.18
C VAL A 292 19.21 23.38 -1.48
N TRP A 293 19.06 22.09 -1.17
CA TRP A 293 20.11 21.35 -0.44
C TRP A 293 21.05 20.57 -1.35
N GLN A 294 20.72 20.35 -2.63
CA GLN A 294 21.55 19.66 -3.64
C GLN A 294 22.13 18.31 -3.14
N GLY A 295 21.37 17.58 -2.31
CA GLY A 295 21.80 16.30 -1.74
C GLY A 295 22.72 16.41 -0.51
N ARG A 296 23.07 17.62 -0.05
CA ARG A 296 23.85 17.82 1.18
C ARG A 296 23.03 17.40 2.40
N SER A 297 23.70 16.77 3.37
CA SER A 297 23.10 16.45 4.67
C SER A 297 23.16 17.67 5.59
N SER A 298 22.11 17.90 6.38
CA SER A 298 22.04 18.98 7.36
C SER A 298 20.96 18.66 8.39
N TRP A 299 21.24 18.90 9.67
CA TRP A 299 20.26 18.72 10.75
C TRP A 299 19.04 19.65 10.58
N VAL A 300 19.25 20.85 10.01
CA VAL A 300 18.17 21.80 9.72
C VAL A 300 17.22 21.22 8.67
N LYS A 301 17.77 20.59 7.63
CA LYS A 301 16.97 19.89 6.60
C LYS A 301 16.12 18.79 7.23
N THR A 302 16.74 17.98 8.10
CA THR A 302 16.04 16.92 8.83
C THR A 302 14.90 17.49 9.67
N ALA A 303 15.15 18.54 10.47
CA ALA A 303 14.13 19.17 11.29
C ALA A 303 12.97 19.73 10.45
N LEU A 304 13.28 20.42 9.35
CA LEU A 304 12.28 20.94 8.42
C LEU A 304 11.46 19.82 7.77
N ALA A 305 12.07 18.70 7.41
CA ALA A 305 11.36 17.56 6.83
C ALA A 305 10.34 16.97 7.83
N TRP A 306 10.73 16.81 9.09
CA TRP A 306 9.83 16.33 10.15
C TRP A 306 8.69 17.31 10.42
N VAL A 307 8.99 18.60 10.59
CA VAL A 307 7.97 19.63 10.81
C VAL A 307 7.01 19.69 9.64
N PHE A 308 7.52 19.74 8.41
CA PHE A 308 6.69 19.76 7.20
C PHE A 308 5.79 18.52 7.10
N GLY A 309 6.36 17.32 7.25
CA GLY A 309 5.62 16.06 7.18
C GLY A 309 4.49 16.01 8.20
N MET A 310 4.79 16.38 9.46
CA MET A 310 3.78 16.40 10.53
C MET A 310 2.74 17.50 10.34
N CYS A 311 3.11 18.70 9.87
CA CYS A 311 2.13 19.75 9.56
C CYS A 311 1.16 19.32 8.46
N VAL A 312 1.67 18.76 7.36
CA VAL A 312 0.83 18.29 6.25
C VAL A 312 -0.06 17.12 6.68
N ALA A 313 0.48 16.17 7.43
CA ALA A 313 -0.27 15.03 7.95
C ALA A 313 -1.36 15.46 8.96
N SER A 314 -1.04 16.40 9.85
CA SER A 314 -2.01 16.98 10.81
C SER A 314 -3.12 17.74 10.09
N TRP A 315 -2.78 18.48 9.03
CA TRP A 315 -3.76 19.15 8.19
C TRP A 315 -4.69 18.15 7.50
N LEU A 316 -4.18 17.03 6.98
CA LEU A 316 -5.03 15.96 6.45
C LEU A 316 -5.91 15.37 7.54
N ALA A 317 -5.34 15.02 8.70
CA ALA A 317 -6.05 14.39 9.82
C ALA A 317 -7.24 15.23 10.29
N ASN A 318 -7.08 16.56 10.33
CA ASN A 318 -8.15 17.49 10.68
C ASN A 318 -9.36 17.46 9.71
N GLY A 319 -9.18 16.96 8.48
CA GLY A 319 -10.23 16.86 7.47
C GLY A 319 -10.84 15.47 7.29
N LEU A 320 -10.46 14.47 8.09
CA LEU A 320 -10.96 13.09 7.94
C LEU A 320 -12.43 12.90 8.33
N GLY A 321 -13.05 13.91 8.93
CA GLY A 321 -14.47 13.90 9.34
C GLY A 321 -14.69 13.54 10.80
N SER A 322 -15.94 13.59 11.25
CA SER A 322 -16.31 13.38 12.66
C SER A 322 -16.06 11.97 13.17
N GLU A 323 -16.05 10.97 12.28
CA GLU A 323 -15.86 9.55 12.63
C GLU A 323 -14.51 9.27 13.28
N PHE A 324 -13.48 10.08 12.96
CA PHE A 324 -12.12 9.89 13.44
C PHE A 324 -11.76 10.76 14.65
N LYS A 325 -12.69 11.61 15.14
CA LYS A 325 -12.44 12.49 16.30
C LYS A 325 -12.19 11.72 17.61
N GLY A 326 -12.63 10.47 17.67
CA GLY A 326 -12.37 9.56 18.79
C GLY A 326 -11.09 8.73 18.66
N GLY A 327 -10.22 9.03 17.68
CA GLY A 327 -9.04 8.23 17.40
C GLY A 327 -9.35 6.99 16.57
N LEU A 328 -8.31 6.22 16.22
CA LEU A 328 -8.48 5.00 15.40
C LEU A 328 -9.21 3.88 16.14
N LEU A 329 -9.02 3.75 17.47
CA LEU A 329 -9.75 2.77 18.28
C LEU A 329 -11.19 3.20 18.59
N GLY A 330 -11.51 4.48 18.43
CA GLY A 330 -12.86 5.01 18.62
C GLY A 330 -13.83 4.69 17.48
N ILE A 331 -13.33 4.13 16.37
CA ILE A 331 -14.13 3.81 15.18
C ILE A 331 -15.10 2.67 15.49
N ARG A 332 -16.39 2.96 15.42
CA ARG A 332 -17.45 1.95 15.61
C ARG A 332 -17.76 1.26 14.30
N TRP A 333 -17.39 -0.02 14.17
CA TRP A 333 -17.69 -0.86 13.02
C TRP A 333 -19.17 -0.84 12.62
N ARG A 334 -20.07 -0.76 13.61
CA ARG A 334 -21.51 -0.58 13.42
C ARG A 334 -21.86 0.60 12.52
N ASN A 335 -21.18 1.72 12.72
CA ASN A 335 -21.45 2.96 12.00
C ASN A 335 -20.86 2.92 10.59
N VAL A 336 -19.66 2.35 10.47
CA VAL A 336 -18.89 2.34 9.23
C VAL A 336 -19.38 1.26 8.26
N CYS A 337 -19.84 0.13 8.78
CA CYS A 337 -20.30 -1.01 7.98
C CYS A 337 -21.83 -1.17 8.00
N ARG A 338 -22.53 -0.33 8.76
CA ARG A 338 -24.00 -0.38 8.93
C ARG A 338 -24.49 -1.76 9.38
N VAL A 339 -23.71 -2.42 10.26
CA VAL A 339 -23.95 -3.77 10.81
C VAL A 339 -24.39 -3.71 12.24
#